data_AF-A0A7J4PDA0-F1
#
_entry.id   AF-A0A7J4PDA0-F1
#
_cell.length_a   1.000
_cell.length_b   1.000
_cell.length_c   1.000
_cell.angle_alpha   90.00
_cell.angle_beta   90.00
_cell.angle_gamma   90.00
#
_symmetry.space_group_name_H-M   'P 1'
#
loop_
_entity.id
_entity.type
_entity.pdbx_description
1 polymer ?
#
loop_
_entity_poly.entity_id
_entity_poly.type
_entity_poly.pdbx_seq_one_letter_code
_entity_poly.pdbx_strand_id
1 'polypeptide(L)'
;MTSIEFYRAIAPIIVELKDGHTFMFPPILEHLEKIKLFPLDVVIIEDKVFAKHDYSSTVQGGSELLFINDIPIKTVVNQLLKYISSETREHAIAQLQRFFPVYLLVEFGSPDEFSAKVKNSEIKIVEIPSVCLESMDGSWLALPPYSYQYLEEHKVGILTLSSMENPKEFGELLKGIFSQLKEKDADLIIDLRDCMGGNSVLGDMVISYISDKDLHVSGRKSYQKVSEQLKKQRDYEWLQNAKIGDMMEKNARRIYYLH
;
A
#
# COMPACT_ATOMS: atom_id res chain seq x y z
N MET A 1 -4.03 -31.98 0.30
CA MET A 1 -4.26 -30.54 0.15
C MET A 1 -3.07 -29.81 0.76
N THR A 2 -2.31 -29.08 -0.04
CA THR A 2 -1.22 -28.20 0.42
C THR A 2 -1.77 -26.91 1.03
N SER A 3 -0.96 -26.14 1.76
CA SER A 3 -1.39 -24.84 2.31
C SER A 3 -1.85 -23.86 1.22
N ILE A 4 -1.21 -23.87 0.05
CA ILE A 4 -1.59 -23.04 -1.10
C ILE A 4 -2.92 -23.53 -1.70
N GLU A 5 -3.14 -24.84 -1.82
CA GLU A 5 -4.43 -25.40 -2.27
C GLU A 5 -5.57 -25.01 -1.34
N PHE A 6 -5.34 -25.06 -0.01
CA PHE A 6 -6.31 -24.60 0.97
C PHE A 6 -6.58 -23.10 0.85
N TYR A 7 -5.52 -22.28 0.73
CA TYR A 7 -5.64 -20.83 0.55
C TYR A 7 -6.49 -20.49 -0.68
N ARG A 8 -6.19 -21.10 -1.84
CA ARG A 8 -6.93 -20.87 -3.09
C ARG A 8 -8.41 -21.26 -3.00
N ALA A 9 -8.75 -22.25 -2.18
CA ALA A 9 -10.13 -22.68 -1.96
C ALA A 9 -10.92 -21.74 -1.02
N ILE A 10 -10.26 -21.18 0.00
CA ILE A 10 -10.93 -20.42 1.06
C ILE A 10 -10.89 -18.90 0.84
N ALA A 11 -9.78 -18.35 0.35
CA ALA A 11 -9.63 -16.91 0.17
C ALA A 11 -10.77 -16.30 -0.67
N PRO A 12 -11.25 -16.91 -1.78
CA PRO A 12 -12.39 -16.36 -2.52
C PRO A 12 -13.69 -16.25 -1.70
N ILE A 13 -13.92 -17.17 -0.76
CA ILE A 13 -15.11 -17.13 0.11
C ILE A 13 -15.03 -15.93 1.07
N ILE A 14 -13.83 -15.60 1.54
CA ILE A 14 -13.60 -14.45 2.42
C ILE A 14 -13.75 -13.14 1.64
N VAL A 15 -13.27 -13.08 0.40
CA VAL A 15 -13.41 -11.89 -0.47
C VAL A 15 -14.87 -11.51 -0.69
N GLU A 16 -15.79 -12.48 -0.75
CA GLU A 16 -17.24 -12.22 -0.88
C GLU A 16 -17.84 -11.46 0.32
N LEU A 17 -17.15 -11.38 1.46
CA LEU A 17 -17.57 -10.55 2.60
C LEU A 17 -17.44 -9.05 2.31
N LYS A 18 -16.66 -8.67 1.29
CA LYS A 18 -16.42 -7.28 0.85
C LYS A 18 -15.96 -6.37 2.00
N ASP A 19 -15.05 -6.88 2.82
CA ASP A 19 -14.46 -6.17 3.95
C ASP A 19 -12.93 -6.20 3.85
N GLY A 20 -12.31 -5.03 3.80
CA GLY A 20 -10.84 -4.90 3.74
C GLY A 20 -10.11 -5.38 4.99
N HIS A 21 -10.82 -5.57 6.11
CA HIS A 21 -10.24 -6.01 7.39
C HIS A 21 -10.36 -7.51 7.63
N THR A 22 -11.13 -8.22 6.80
CA THR A 22 -11.30 -9.67 6.87
C THR A 22 -10.59 -10.31 5.68
N PHE A 23 -9.35 -10.75 5.90
CA PHE A 23 -8.50 -11.29 4.84
C PHE A 23 -7.61 -12.44 5.33
N MET A 24 -7.01 -13.16 4.37
CA MET A 24 -6.00 -14.17 4.63
C MET A 24 -4.69 -13.78 3.97
N PHE A 25 -3.59 -13.90 4.71
CA PHE A 25 -2.27 -13.80 4.13
C PHE A 25 -1.93 -15.04 3.30
N PRO A 26 -1.33 -14.88 2.11
CA PRO A 26 -0.77 -16.01 1.36
C PRO A 26 0.21 -16.82 2.23
N PRO A 27 0.10 -18.16 2.29
CA PRO A 27 0.92 -19.02 3.16
C PRO A 27 2.35 -19.23 2.62
N ILE A 28 2.88 -18.26 1.87
CA ILE A 28 4.17 -18.30 1.18
C ILE A 28 5.06 -17.10 1.52
N LEU A 29 4.52 -16.09 2.22
CA LEU A 29 5.23 -14.86 2.54
C LEU A 29 6.51 -15.11 3.36
N GLU A 30 6.48 -16.07 4.29
CA GLU A 30 7.63 -16.40 5.16
C GLU A 30 8.80 -17.09 4.42
N HIS A 31 8.60 -17.53 3.19
CA HIS A 31 9.61 -18.22 2.39
C HIS A 31 9.91 -17.52 1.07
N LEU A 32 9.42 -16.29 0.90
CA LEU A 32 9.45 -15.56 -0.36
C LEU A 32 10.89 -15.30 -0.84
N GLU A 33 11.84 -15.10 0.06
CA GLU A 33 13.28 -14.90 -0.23
C GLU A 33 13.88 -16.06 -1.05
N LYS A 34 13.37 -17.29 -0.88
CA LYS A 34 13.92 -18.48 -1.55
C LYS A 34 13.23 -18.82 -2.86
N ILE A 35 12.30 -17.98 -3.31
CA ILE A 35 11.40 -18.26 -4.42
C ILE A 35 11.65 -17.23 -5.52
N LYS A 36 11.67 -17.70 -6.77
CA LYS A 36 11.75 -16.80 -7.91
C LYS A 36 10.36 -16.25 -8.24
N LEU A 37 10.28 -14.96 -8.49
CA LEU A 37 9.05 -14.22 -8.70
C LEU A 37 9.00 -13.67 -10.11
N PHE A 38 7.78 -13.32 -10.53
CA PHE A 38 7.58 -12.51 -11.71
C PHE A 38 8.24 -11.14 -11.51
N PRO A 39 9.18 -10.73 -12.37
CA PRO A 39 10.10 -9.62 -12.10
C PRO A 39 9.54 -8.25 -12.51
N LEU A 40 8.23 -8.10 -12.69
CA LEU A 40 7.65 -6.82 -13.08
C LEU A 40 6.75 -6.27 -11.97
N ASP A 41 7.02 -5.02 -11.61
CA ASP A 41 6.00 -4.17 -11.00
C ASP A 41 5.02 -3.73 -12.08
N VAL A 42 3.74 -3.61 -11.73
CA VAL A 42 2.71 -3.24 -12.68
C VAL A 42 1.88 -2.04 -12.21
N VAL A 43 1.38 -1.27 -13.18
CA VAL A 43 0.27 -0.34 -12.99
C VAL A 43 -0.93 -0.87 -13.74
N ILE A 44 -2.09 -0.90 -13.07
CA ILE A 44 -3.36 -1.33 -13.63
C ILE A 44 -4.25 -0.09 -13.75
N ILE A 45 -4.53 0.31 -14.98
CA ILE A 45 -5.39 1.46 -15.28
C ILE A 45 -6.60 0.92 -16.03
N GLU A 46 -7.78 1.06 -15.40
CA GLU A 46 -9.02 0.44 -15.86
C GLU A 46 -8.87 -1.09 -16.01
N ASP A 47 -8.83 -1.57 -17.25
CA ASP A 47 -8.69 -2.99 -17.62
C ASP A 47 -7.31 -3.32 -18.23
N LYS A 48 -6.37 -2.36 -18.24
CA LYS A 48 -5.05 -2.51 -18.86
C LYS A 48 -3.97 -2.60 -17.81
N VAL A 49 -2.95 -3.40 -18.10
CA VAL A 49 -1.80 -3.61 -17.22
C VAL A 49 -0.54 -3.15 -17.94
N PHE A 50 0.25 -2.31 -17.28
CA PHE A 50 1.48 -1.74 -17.81
C PHE A 50 2.66 -2.11 -16.93
N ALA A 51 3.81 -2.43 -17.52
CA ALA A 51 5.04 -2.62 -16.79
C ALA A 51 5.48 -1.28 -16.18
N LYS A 52 5.58 -1.21 -14.85
CA LYS A 52 6.06 -0.03 -14.12
C LYS A 52 7.59 -0.05 -14.02
N HIS A 53 8.11 -1.15 -13.51
CA HIS A 53 9.52 -1.42 -13.31
C HIS A 53 9.80 -2.88 -13.67
N ASP A 54 11.00 -3.15 -14.16
CA ASP A 54 11.43 -4.48 -14.58
C ASP A 54 12.78 -4.83 -13.97
N TYR A 55 12.78 -5.85 -13.12
CA TYR A 55 13.95 -6.37 -12.42
C TYR A 55 14.76 -7.39 -13.23
N SER A 56 14.24 -7.82 -14.39
CA SER A 56 14.90 -8.72 -15.35
C SER A 56 15.53 -8.02 -16.55
N SER A 57 15.24 -6.73 -16.75
CA SER A 57 15.72 -5.93 -17.89
C SER A 57 15.31 -6.47 -19.28
N THR A 58 14.15 -7.13 -19.38
CA THR A 58 13.59 -7.72 -20.61
C THR A 58 12.43 -6.90 -21.21
N VAL A 59 11.71 -6.12 -20.39
CA VAL A 59 10.53 -5.35 -20.74
C VAL A 59 10.77 -3.86 -20.43
N GLN A 60 10.54 -3.03 -21.44
CA GLN A 60 10.61 -1.58 -21.28
C GLN A 60 9.46 -1.08 -20.40
N GLY A 61 9.76 -0.23 -19.42
CA GLY A 61 8.74 0.47 -18.62
C GLY A 61 7.73 1.22 -19.51
N GLY A 62 6.46 1.15 -19.12
CA GLY A 62 5.31 1.67 -19.87
C GLY A 62 4.74 0.70 -20.92
N SER A 63 5.36 -0.45 -21.16
CA SER A 63 4.80 -1.47 -22.09
C SER A 63 3.48 -2.04 -21.55
N GLU A 64 2.46 -2.15 -22.40
CA GLU A 64 1.18 -2.80 -22.09
C GLU A 64 1.36 -4.32 -22.13
N LEU A 65 1.10 -5.02 -21.02
CA LEU A 65 1.03 -6.47 -20.98
C LEU A 65 -0.31 -6.91 -21.56
N LEU A 66 -0.29 -7.81 -22.53
CA LEU A 66 -1.50 -8.37 -23.16
C LEU A 66 -1.76 -9.80 -22.70
N PHE A 67 -0.70 -10.59 -22.51
CA PHE A 67 -0.75 -11.99 -22.07
C PHE A 67 0.42 -12.32 -21.15
N ILE A 68 0.20 -13.27 -20.25
CA ILE A 68 1.24 -13.97 -19.46
C ILE A 68 0.96 -15.47 -19.58
N ASN A 69 1.94 -16.26 -20.01
CA ASN A 69 1.84 -17.72 -20.22
C ASN A 69 0.60 -18.11 -21.04
N ASP A 70 0.39 -17.44 -22.18
CA ASP A 70 -0.77 -17.58 -23.07
C ASP A 70 -2.15 -17.24 -22.47
N ILE A 71 -2.20 -16.74 -21.23
CA ILE A 71 -3.43 -16.30 -20.57
C ILE A 71 -3.61 -14.79 -20.81
N PRO A 72 -4.77 -14.32 -21.30
CA PRO A 72 -5.06 -12.90 -21.43
C PRO A 72 -4.89 -12.18 -20.09
N ILE A 73 -4.23 -11.03 -20.10
CA ILE A 73 -3.89 -10.31 -18.86
C ILE A 73 -5.13 -9.96 -18.02
N LYS A 74 -6.27 -9.66 -18.66
CA LYS A 74 -7.54 -9.39 -17.98
C LYS A 74 -8.03 -10.61 -17.21
N THR A 75 -7.83 -11.81 -17.75
CA THR A 75 -8.16 -13.07 -17.07
C THR A 75 -7.24 -13.28 -15.88
N VAL A 76 -5.92 -13.03 -16.04
CA VAL A 76 -4.95 -13.08 -14.95
C VAL A 76 -5.39 -12.16 -13.80
N VAL A 77 -5.61 -10.87 -14.08
CA VAL A 77 -6.07 -9.89 -13.07
C VAL A 77 -7.35 -10.35 -12.37
N ASN A 78 -8.35 -10.84 -13.11
CA ASN A 78 -9.60 -11.32 -12.53
C ASN A 78 -9.42 -12.59 -11.67
N GLN A 79 -8.44 -13.44 -11.97
CA GLN A 79 -8.10 -14.58 -11.11
C GLN A 79 -7.42 -14.10 -9.82
N LEU A 80 -6.47 -13.18 -9.92
CA LEU A 80 -5.74 -12.66 -8.77
C LEU A 80 -6.63 -11.86 -7.81
N LEU A 81 -7.60 -11.10 -8.35
CA LEU A 81 -8.57 -10.35 -7.53
C LEU A 81 -9.43 -11.23 -6.62
N LYS A 82 -9.53 -12.54 -6.88
CA LYS A 82 -10.25 -13.49 -6.00
C LYS A 82 -9.55 -13.69 -4.65
N TYR A 83 -8.35 -13.16 -4.49
CA TYR A 83 -7.55 -13.25 -3.26
C TYR A 83 -7.46 -11.93 -2.50
N ILE A 84 -8.06 -10.85 -3.02
CA ILE A 84 -7.94 -9.50 -2.45
C ILE A 84 -9.25 -9.10 -1.77
N SER A 85 -9.26 -9.09 -0.43
CA SER A 85 -10.38 -8.56 0.32
C SER A 85 -10.36 -7.04 0.32
N SER A 86 -11.49 -6.43 -0.03
CA SER A 86 -11.65 -4.98 -0.12
C SER A 86 -13.12 -4.61 -0.16
N GLU A 87 -13.44 -3.40 0.30
CA GLU A 87 -14.79 -2.79 0.20
C GLU A 87 -15.10 -2.29 -1.22
N THR A 88 -14.07 -1.85 -1.97
CA THR A 88 -14.20 -1.31 -3.33
C THR A 88 -13.26 -2.00 -4.31
N ARG A 89 -13.61 -1.96 -5.60
CA ARG A 89 -12.79 -2.55 -6.67
C ARG A 89 -11.48 -1.79 -6.83
N GLU A 90 -11.53 -0.47 -6.72
CA GLU A 90 -10.39 0.42 -6.89
C GLU A 90 -9.33 0.14 -5.83
N HIS A 91 -9.75 -0.02 -4.56
CA HIS A 91 -8.84 -0.43 -3.49
C HIS A 91 -8.31 -1.86 -3.71
N ALA A 92 -9.12 -2.80 -4.21
CA ALA A 92 -8.64 -4.14 -4.54
C ALA A 92 -7.57 -4.12 -5.65
N ILE A 93 -7.74 -3.27 -6.67
CA ILE A 93 -6.77 -3.07 -7.74
C ILE A 93 -5.49 -2.45 -7.21
N ALA A 94 -5.57 -1.41 -6.36
CA ALA A 94 -4.40 -0.79 -5.75
C ALA A 94 -3.58 -1.81 -4.94
N GLN A 95 -4.24 -2.63 -4.13
CA GLN A 95 -3.60 -3.71 -3.38
C GLN A 95 -3.00 -4.78 -4.30
N LEU A 96 -3.72 -5.16 -5.36
CA LEU A 96 -3.20 -6.12 -6.33
C LEU A 96 -1.95 -5.61 -7.04
N GLN A 97 -1.89 -4.33 -7.44
CA GLN A 97 -0.69 -3.75 -8.07
C GLN A 97 0.53 -3.90 -7.17
N ARG A 98 0.39 -3.60 -5.87
CA ARG A 98 1.48 -3.68 -4.88
C ARG A 98 1.99 -5.11 -4.68
N PHE A 99 1.09 -6.09 -4.74
CA PHE A 99 1.41 -7.49 -4.44
C PHE A 99 1.30 -8.41 -5.66
N PHE A 100 1.37 -7.85 -6.87
CA PHE A 100 1.11 -8.58 -8.12
C PHE A 100 1.99 -9.83 -8.26
N PRO A 101 3.32 -9.78 -8.02
CA PRO A 101 4.17 -10.96 -8.11
C PRO A 101 3.79 -12.06 -7.11
N VAL A 102 3.35 -11.68 -5.90
CA VAL A 102 2.95 -12.63 -4.85
C VAL A 102 1.67 -13.37 -5.24
N TYR A 103 0.66 -12.65 -5.72
CA TYR A 103 -0.59 -13.30 -6.12
C TYR A 103 -0.44 -14.11 -7.41
N LEU A 104 0.43 -13.67 -8.33
CA LEU A 104 0.79 -14.47 -9.50
C LEU A 104 1.47 -15.79 -9.09
N LEU A 105 2.39 -15.75 -8.12
CA LEU A 105 3.01 -16.93 -7.52
C LEU A 105 1.96 -17.88 -6.91
N VAL A 106 0.98 -17.35 -6.17
CA VAL A 106 -0.08 -18.16 -5.55
C VAL A 106 -0.93 -18.88 -6.61
N GLU A 107 -1.31 -18.18 -7.67
CA GLU A 107 -2.21 -18.70 -8.70
C GLU A 107 -1.50 -19.66 -9.67
N PHE A 108 -0.30 -19.27 -10.14
CA PHE A 108 0.39 -19.91 -11.27
C PHE A 108 1.73 -20.56 -10.91
N GLY A 109 2.22 -20.38 -9.68
CA GLY A 109 3.51 -20.92 -9.24
C GLY A 109 4.72 -20.07 -9.63
N SER A 110 5.90 -20.67 -9.49
CA SER A 110 7.21 -20.04 -9.72
C SER A 110 7.94 -20.75 -10.87
N PRO A 111 7.56 -20.54 -12.14
CA PRO A 111 8.35 -21.04 -13.27
C PRO A 111 9.72 -20.34 -13.30
N ASP A 112 10.71 -20.91 -14.01
CA ASP A 112 12.00 -20.25 -14.23
C ASP A 112 11.90 -19.04 -15.18
N GLU A 113 10.91 -19.06 -16.08
CA GLU A 113 10.62 -17.98 -17.04
C GLU A 113 9.11 -17.84 -17.27
N PHE A 114 8.69 -16.63 -17.64
CA PHE A 114 7.33 -16.30 -18.05
C PHE A 114 7.33 -15.83 -19.51
N SER A 115 6.42 -16.35 -20.32
CA SER A 115 6.23 -15.84 -21.68
C SER A 115 5.17 -14.74 -21.67
N ALA A 116 5.56 -13.52 -22.04
CA ALA A 116 4.67 -12.36 -22.02
C ALA A 116 4.50 -11.76 -23.42
N LYS A 117 3.25 -11.54 -23.84
CA LYS A 117 2.95 -10.72 -25.01
C LYS A 117 2.81 -9.28 -24.58
N VAL A 118 3.75 -8.43 -24.99
CA VAL A 118 3.81 -7.02 -24.61
C VAL A 118 3.64 -6.12 -25.82
N LYS A 119 3.12 -4.93 -25.60
CA LYS A 119 2.94 -3.89 -26.61
C LYS A 119 3.61 -2.60 -26.15
N ASN A 120 4.58 -2.12 -26.92
CA ASN A 120 4.98 -0.71 -26.89
C ASN A 120 4.49 -0.01 -28.17
N SER A 121 5.37 0.15 -29.15
CA SER A 121 5.20 0.64 -30.51
C SER A 121 4.79 -0.51 -31.42
N GLU A 122 5.28 -1.71 -31.11
CA GLU A 122 4.91 -2.97 -31.74
C GLU A 122 4.51 -4.00 -30.68
N ILE A 123 3.84 -5.06 -31.14
CA ILE A 123 3.46 -6.20 -30.32
C ILE A 123 4.51 -7.28 -30.49
N LYS A 124 5.09 -7.74 -29.39
CA LYS A 124 6.08 -8.83 -29.37
C LYS A 124 5.85 -9.80 -28.22
N ILE A 125 6.37 -11.01 -28.37
CA ILE A 125 6.48 -11.98 -27.28
C ILE A 125 7.88 -11.83 -26.70
N VAL A 126 7.97 -11.79 -25.38
CA VAL A 126 9.20 -11.64 -24.61
C VAL A 126 9.22 -12.73 -23.55
N GLU A 127 10.34 -13.45 -23.46
CA GLU A 127 10.59 -14.36 -22.34
C GLU A 127 11.21 -13.57 -21.19
N ILE A 128 10.58 -13.67 -20.02
CA ILE A 128 10.89 -12.89 -18.83
C ILE A 128 11.43 -13.86 -17.77
N PRO A 129 12.74 -13.86 -17.48
CA PRO A 129 13.32 -14.70 -16.44
C PRO A 129 12.77 -14.33 -15.06
N SER A 130 12.36 -15.33 -14.28
CA SER A 130 11.96 -15.11 -12.89
C SER A 130 13.18 -14.77 -12.04
N VAL A 131 13.04 -13.84 -11.11
CA VAL A 131 14.14 -13.33 -10.27
C VAL A 131 13.86 -13.57 -8.79
N CYS A 132 14.90 -13.74 -7.97
CA CYS A 132 14.73 -13.82 -6.52
C CYS A 132 14.43 -12.44 -5.93
N LEU A 133 13.82 -12.43 -4.73
CA LEU A 133 13.39 -11.21 -4.06
C LEU A 133 14.55 -10.21 -3.82
N GLU A 134 15.77 -10.70 -3.60
CA GLU A 134 16.95 -9.87 -3.40
C GLU A 134 17.28 -9.01 -4.63
N SER A 135 16.87 -9.45 -5.83
CA SER A 135 17.05 -8.71 -7.08
C SER A 135 15.94 -7.68 -7.32
N MET A 136 14.83 -7.75 -6.58
CA MET A 136 13.65 -6.91 -6.78
C MET A 136 13.62 -5.64 -5.92
N ASP A 137 14.72 -5.29 -5.22
CA ASP A 137 14.75 -4.20 -4.22
C ASP A 137 13.47 -4.21 -3.37
N GLY A 138 13.32 -5.24 -2.53
CA GLY A 138 12.13 -5.59 -1.72
C GLY A 138 11.57 -4.49 -0.79
N SER A 139 12.01 -3.25 -0.94
CA SER A 139 11.42 -2.02 -0.41
C SER A 139 9.90 -1.93 -0.48
N TRP A 140 9.22 -2.56 -1.45
CA TRP A 140 7.74 -2.62 -1.48
C TRP A 140 7.12 -3.40 -0.29
N LEU A 141 7.87 -4.33 0.32
CA LEU A 141 7.49 -4.98 1.57
C LEU A 141 7.73 -4.09 2.80
N ALA A 142 8.66 -3.13 2.71
CA ALA A 142 9.15 -2.36 3.85
C ALA A 142 9.35 -0.88 3.48
N LEU A 143 8.26 -0.21 3.10
CA LEU A 143 8.28 1.25 2.93
C LEU A 143 8.44 1.92 4.30
N PRO A 144 9.21 3.03 4.40
CA PRO A 144 9.21 3.82 5.62
C PRO A 144 7.77 4.31 5.91
N PRO A 145 7.35 4.34 7.18
CA PRO A 145 5.98 4.67 7.57
C PRO A 145 5.58 6.08 7.11
N TYR A 146 6.54 7.00 7.10
CA TYR A 146 6.38 8.37 6.64
C TYR A 146 7.66 8.90 5.99
N SER A 147 7.52 9.77 5.00
CA SER A 147 8.63 10.53 4.41
C SER A 147 8.20 11.96 4.12
N TYR A 148 9.16 12.89 4.11
CA TYR A 148 8.90 14.29 3.82
C TYR A 148 9.97 14.86 2.89
N GLN A 149 9.52 15.56 1.85
CA GLN A 149 10.38 16.27 0.91
C GLN A 149 9.89 17.70 0.73
N TYR A 150 10.81 18.66 0.75
CA TYR A 150 10.50 20.05 0.43
C TYR A 150 11.04 20.43 -0.95
N LEU A 151 10.17 20.93 -1.83
CA LEU A 151 10.48 21.41 -3.16
C LEU A 151 10.62 22.93 -3.13
N GLU A 152 11.86 23.42 -3.03
CA GLU A 152 12.16 24.85 -2.88
C GLU A 152 11.63 25.70 -4.04
N GLU A 153 11.77 25.20 -5.28
CA GLU A 153 11.34 25.90 -6.50
C GLU A 153 9.84 26.18 -6.52
N HIS A 154 9.03 25.27 -5.97
CA HIS A 154 7.58 25.36 -5.98
C HIS A 154 7.00 25.87 -4.67
N LYS A 155 7.83 25.99 -3.62
CA LYS A 155 7.37 26.20 -2.25
C LYS A 155 6.31 25.19 -1.82
N VAL A 156 6.61 23.91 -2.01
CA VAL A 156 5.71 22.81 -1.68
C VAL A 156 6.42 21.79 -0.81
N GLY A 157 5.85 21.47 0.34
CA GLY A 157 6.18 20.26 1.08
C GLY A 157 5.35 19.08 0.58
N ILE A 158 5.95 17.89 0.49
CA ILE A 158 5.30 16.63 0.18
C ILE A 158 5.49 15.72 1.38
N LEU A 159 4.39 15.42 2.07
CA LEU A 159 4.34 14.44 3.16
C LEU A 159 3.70 13.15 2.62
N THR A 160 4.47 12.08 2.55
CA THR A 160 3.98 10.76 2.16
C THR A 160 3.75 9.91 3.40
N LEU A 161 2.57 9.31 3.53
CA LEU A 161 2.23 8.40 4.62
C LEU A 161 2.01 6.99 4.06
N SER A 162 2.93 6.07 4.32
CA SER A 162 2.86 4.67 3.86
C SER A 162 2.24 3.74 4.91
N SER A 163 2.42 4.05 6.21
CA SER A 163 1.70 3.40 7.31
C SER A 163 1.50 4.36 8.48
N MET A 164 0.46 4.12 9.28
CA MET A 164 0.13 4.95 10.44
C MET A 164 0.66 4.32 11.72
N GLU A 165 1.96 4.46 11.98
CA GLU A 165 2.64 3.89 13.15
C GLU A 165 3.40 4.95 13.95
N ASN A 166 3.76 4.65 15.20
CA ASN A 166 4.61 5.50 16.06
C ASN A 166 4.13 6.97 16.24
N PRO A 167 3.00 7.21 16.96
CA PRO A 167 2.44 8.56 17.12
C PRO A 167 3.41 9.62 17.65
N LYS A 168 4.34 9.22 18.53
CA LYS A 168 5.30 10.15 19.15
C LYS A 168 6.26 10.73 18.11
N GLU A 169 6.94 9.86 17.37
CA GLU A 169 7.92 10.25 16.35
C GLU A 169 7.24 11.04 15.22
N PHE A 170 6.05 10.58 14.82
CA PHE A 170 5.24 11.28 13.84
C PHE A 170 4.84 12.69 14.28
N GLY A 171 4.51 12.89 15.56
CA GLY A 171 4.21 14.22 16.11
C GLY A 171 5.39 15.18 16.08
N GLU A 172 6.59 14.69 16.38
CA GLU A 172 7.82 15.48 16.29
C GLU A 172 8.12 15.88 14.83
N LEU A 173 7.94 14.94 13.89
CA LEU A 173 8.07 15.19 12.45
C LEU A 173 7.07 16.26 11.97
N LEU A 174 5.78 16.11 12.28
CA LEU A 174 4.75 17.07 11.88
C LEU A 174 5.05 18.48 12.39
N LYS A 175 5.49 18.61 13.64
CA LYS A 175 5.86 19.91 14.21
C LYS A 175 6.96 20.60 13.40
N GLY A 176 7.98 19.84 12.97
CA GLY A 176 9.05 20.36 12.12
C GLY A 176 8.55 20.78 10.74
N ILE A 177 7.72 19.94 10.10
CA ILE A 177 7.14 20.21 8.78
C ILE A 177 6.31 21.50 8.81
N PHE A 178 5.33 21.60 9.70
CA PHE A 178 4.45 22.76 9.74
C PHE A 178 5.17 24.04 10.17
N SER A 179 6.24 23.95 10.97
CA SER A 179 7.11 25.09 11.26
C SER A 179 7.82 25.60 10.00
N GLN A 180 8.39 24.68 9.21
CA GLN A 180 9.06 25.03 7.94
C GLN A 180 8.09 25.62 6.91
N LEU A 181 6.91 25.01 6.75
CA LEU A 181 5.90 25.49 5.79
C LEU A 181 5.42 26.90 6.14
N LYS A 182 5.26 27.20 7.43
CA LYS A 182 4.89 28.53 7.93
C LYS A 182 6.00 29.55 7.67
N GLU A 183 7.25 29.20 7.94
CA GLU A 183 8.40 30.09 7.70
C GLU A 183 8.55 30.44 6.22
N LYS A 184 8.35 29.46 5.33
CA LYS A 184 8.58 29.61 3.89
C LYS A 184 7.35 30.09 3.10
N ASP A 185 6.19 30.23 3.75
CA ASP A 185 4.88 30.49 3.13
C ASP A 185 4.64 29.49 1.98
N ALA A 186 4.67 28.20 2.33
CA ALA A 186 4.64 27.07 1.42
C ALA A 186 3.35 26.23 1.53
N ASP A 187 2.99 25.59 0.43
CA ASP A 187 1.85 24.66 0.35
C ASP A 187 2.25 23.24 0.78
N LEU A 188 1.27 22.40 1.10
CA LEU A 188 1.47 20.99 1.48
C LEU A 188 0.68 20.05 0.56
N ILE A 189 1.36 19.03 0.05
CA ILE A 189 0.76 17.84 -0.57
C ILE A 189 0.86 16.70 0.43
N ILE A 190 -0.26 16.04 0.69
CA ILE A 190 -0.31 14.82 1.49
C ILE A 190 -0.59 13.65 0.55
N ASP A 191 0.36 12.73 0.46
CA ASP A 191 0.29 11.53 -0.37
C ASP A 191 -0.07 10.32 0.48
N LEU A 192 -1.24 9.74 0.21
CA LEU A 192 -1.81 8.59 0.92
C LEU A 192 -1.93 7.34 0.05
N ARG A 193 -1.42 7.37 -1.19
CA ARG A 193 -1.71 6.34 -2.21
C ARG A 193 -1.25 4.94 -1.81
N ASP A 194 -0.15 4.85 -1.06
CA ASP A 194 0.40 3.58 -0.56
C ASP A 194 0.10 3.34 0.94
N CYS A 195 -0.82 4.13 1.53
CA CYS A 195 -1.17 4.05 2.94
C CYS A 195 -2.09 2.86 3.22
N MET A 196 -1.60 1.84 3.93
CA MET A 196 -2.41 0.69 4.34
C MET A 196 -3.20 0.91 5.63
N GLY A 197 -3.19 2.13 6.17
CA GLY A 197 -3.78 2.47 7.46
C GLY A 197 -2.86 2.18 8.65
N GLY A 198 -3.46 1.87 9.80
CA GLY A 198 -2.77 1.66 11.07
C GLY A 198 -3.47 2.38 12.22
N ASN A 199 -2.71 3.13 13.01
CA ASN A 199 -3.21 3.90 14.13
C ASN A 199 -3.87 5.21 13.66
N SER A 200 -5.20 5.25 13.72
CA SER A 200 -6.02 6.39 13.27
C SER A 200 -5.67 7.72 13.93
N VAL A 201 -5.03 7.71 15.11
CA VAL A 201 -4.62 8.94 15.80
C VAL A 201 -3.63 9.76 14.97
N LEU A 202 -2.81 9.13 14.11
CA LEU A 202 -1.94 9.90 13.22
C LEU A 202 -2.74 10.69 12.19
N GLY A 203 -3.85 10.13 11.70
CA GLY A 203 -4.81 10.87 10.88
C GLY A 203 -5.35 12.08 11.64
N ASP A 204 -5.80 11.87 12.89
CA ASP A 204 -6.26 12.98 13.74
C ASP A 204 -5.19 14.05 13.92
N MET A 205 -3.93 13.66 14.13
CA MET A 205 -2.80 14.58 14.26
C MET A 205 -2.59 15.42 13.00
N VAL A 206 -2.61 14.83 11.81
CA VAL A 206 -2.51 15.59 10.55
C VAL A 206 -3.69 16.55 10.41
N ILE A 207 -4.92 16.06 10.60
CA ILE A 207 -6.13 16.88 10.45
C ILE A 207 -6.11 18.06 11.42
N SER A 208 -5.54 17.85 12.61
CA SER A 208 -5.43 18.88 13.64
C SER A 208 -4.61 20.10 13.19
N TYR A 209 -3.54 19.92 12.40
CA TYR A 209 -2.73 21.02 11.86
C TYR A 209 -3.41 21.79 10.72
N ILE A 210 -4.37 21.16 10.05
CA ILE A 210 -4.98 21.66 8.81
C ILE A 210 -6.42 22.15 8.96
N SER A 211 -7.06 21.87 10.10
CA SER A 211 -8.44 22.28 10.39
C SER A 211 -8.49 23.39 11.46
N ASP A 212 -9.14 24.49 11.11
CA ASP A 212 -9.49 25.54 12.08
C ASP A 212 -10.72 25.20 12.92
N LYS A 213 -11.51 24.20 12.51
CA LYS A 213 -12.76 23.79 13.15
C LYS A 213 -12.57 22.60 14.09
N ASP A 214 -13.41 22.54 15.12
CA ASP A 214 -13.55 21.35 15.95
C ASP A 214 -14.01 20.16 15.12
N LEU A 215 -13.25 19.08 15.18
CA LEU A 215 -13.55 17.87 14.41
C LEU A 215 -14.48 16.95 15.20
N HIS A 216 -15.57 16.55 14.56
CA HIS A 216 -16.44 15.49 15.04
C HIS A 216 -16.00 14.17 14.43
N VAL A 217 -15.09 13.46 15.11
CA VAL A 217 -14.74 12.08 14.76
C VAL A 217 -15.95 11.19 15.07
N SER A 218 -16.46 10.46 14.07
CA SER A 218 -17.50 9.45 14.28
C SER A 218 -16.95 8.32 15.16
N GLY A 219 -17.64 8.00 16.26
CA GLY A 219 -17.27 6.84 17.10
C GLY A 219 -16.46 7.13 18.38
N ARG A 220 -16.59 8.33 18.97
CA ARG A 220 -15.83 8.79 20.17
C ARG A 220 -15.73 7.80 21.36
N LYS A 221 -16.58 6.77 21.46
CA LYS A 221 -16.48 5.72 22.48
C LYS A 221 -16.95 4.36 21.94
N SER A 222 -16.01 3.44 21.72
CA SER A 222 -16.32 2.01 21.62
C SER A 222 -15.94 1.33 22.94
N TYR A 223 -16.92 0.72 23.63
CA TYR A 223 -16.63 -0.12 24.79
C TYR A 223 -16.16 -1.48 24.31
N GLN A 224 -14.85 -1.72 24.35
CA GLN A 224 -14.28 -3.01 23.98
C GLN A 224 -14.07 -3.88 25.24
N LYS A 225 -14.68 -5.05 25.28
CA LYS A 225 -14.36 -6.09 26.27
C LYS A 225 -13.18 -6.89 25.75
N VAL A 226 -11.99 -6.63 26.29
CA VAL A 226 -10.75 -7.34 25.95
C VAL A 226 -10.40 -8.37 27.02
N SER A 227 -9.77 -9.48 26.62
CA SER A 227 -9.29 -10.50 27.56
C SER A 227 -8.14 -9.97 28.43
N GLU A 228 -7.93 -10.56 29.61
CA GLU A 228 -6.82 -10.19 30.50
C GLU A 228 -5.43 -10.39 29.87
N GLN A 229 -5.31 -11.30 28.89
CA GLN A 229 -4.08 -11.49 28.13
C GLN A 229 -3.80 -10.33 27.17
N LEU A 230 -4.82 -9.83 26.48
CA LEU A 230 -4.71 -8.68 25.58
C LEU A 230 -4.38 -7.37 26.34
N LYS A 231 -4.89 -7.22 27.57
CA LYS A 231 -4.57 -6.06 28.43
C LYS A 231 -3.10 -5.98 28.82
N LYS A 232 -2.40 -7.12 28.91
CA LYS A 232 -0.97 -7.19 29.26
C LYS A 232 -0.05 -6.95 28.06
N GLN A 233 -0.55 -7.15 26.84
CA GLN A 233 0.25 -7.07 25.60
C GLN A 233 0.13 -5.71 24.89
N ARG A 234 -0.96 -4.98 25.09
CA ARG A 234 -1.15 -3.64 24.53
C ARG A 234 -1.03 -2.60 25.63
N ASP A 235 0.01 -1.78 25.54
CA ASP A 235 0.19 -0.63 26.41
C ASP A 235 -0.81 0.47 26.04
N TYR A 236 -1.93 0.52 26.78
CA TYR A 236 -3.02 1.46 26.59
C TYR A 236 -2.79 2.80 27.31
N GLU A 237 -1.63 3.02 27.97
CA GLU A 237 -1.38 4.24 28.75
C GLU A 237 -1.49 5.53 27.91
N TRP A 238 -1.09 5.49 26.64
CA TRP A 238 -1.16 6.67 25.77
C TRP A 238 -2.60 7.00 25.31
N LEU A 239 -3.46 5.98 25.13
CA LEU A 239 -4.90 6.15 24.80
C LEU A 239 -5.69 6.81 25.93
N GLN A 240 -5.22 6.69 27.17
CA GLN A 240 -5.84 7.32 28.33
C GLN A 240 -5.40 8.78 28.55
N ASN A 241 -4.25 9.17 27.99
CA ASN A 241 -3.60 10.45 28.29
C ASN A 241 -3.50 11.42 27.10
N ALA A 242 -3.85 10.99 25.87
CA ALA A 242 -3.82 11.84 24.69
C ALA A 242 -4.95 12.89 24.71
N LYS A 243 -4.65 14.10 25.18
CA LYS A 243 -5.41 15.29 24.81
C LYS A 243 -4.92 15.79 23.46
N ILE A 244 -5.74 15.57 22.43
CA ILE A 244 -5.52 16.07 21.05
C ILE A 244 -5.22 17.58 21.02
N GLY A 245 -5.65 18.33 22.03
CA GLY A 245 -5.51 19.79 22.09
C GLY A 245 -4.17 20.34 22.60
N ASP A 246 -3.28 19.53 23.18
CA ASP A 246 -2.08 20.07 23.87
C ASP A 246 -0.87 20.26 22.93
N MET A 247 -0.99 19.97 21.63
CA MET A 247 0.15 19.90 20.69
C MET A 247 0.26 21.00 19.63
N MET A 248 -0.56 22.06 19.61
CA MET A 248 -0.71 22.85 18.36
C MET A 248 -0.55 24.37 18.43
N GLU A 249 0.38 24.87 17.59
CA GLU A 249 0.16 26.10 16.79
C GLU A 249 -0.30 25.69 15.38
N LYS A 250 -1.45 26.20 14.95
CA LYS A 250 -2.07 25.92 13.64
C LYS A 250 -1.37 26.68 12.51
N ASN A 251 -1.54 26.24 11.26
CA ASN A 251 -1.61 27.03 9.99
C ASN A 251 -0.88 26.37 8.81
N ALA A 252 -1.62 25.89 7.82
CA ALA A 252 -1.20 25.80 6.41
C ALA A 252 -2.32 26.35 5.52
N ARG A 253 -1.98 27.19 4.54
CA ARG A 253 -2.96 28.01 3.79
C ARG A 253 -3.63 27.27 2.63
N ARG A 254 -2.99 26.25 2.04
CA ARG A 254 -3.56 25.40 0.98
C ARG A 254 -2.98 23.99 1.05
N ILE A 255 -3.87 23.00 0.97
CA ILE A 255 -3.53 21.58 1.09
C ILE A 255 -4.19 20.84 -0.04
N TYR A 256 -3.43 19.94 -0.64
CA TYR A 256 -3.88 19.08 -1.72
C TYR A 256 -3.72 17.62 -1.30
N TYR A 257 -4.74 16.81 -1.62
CA TYR A 257 -4.75 15.38 -1.36
C TYR A 257 -4.54 14.64 -2.67
N LEU A 258 -3.67 13.63 -2.64
CA LEU A 258 -3.59 12.63 -3.70
C LEU A 258 -4.23 11.34 -3.16
N HIS A 259 -5.21 10.85 -3.91
CA HIS A 259 -5.88 9.57 -3.70
C HIS A 259 -5.45 8.58 -4.78
#